data_AF-A0A391PMM1-F1
#
_entry.id   AF-A0A391PMM1-F1
#
_cell.length_a   1.000
_cell.length_b   1.000
_cell.length_c   1.000
_cell.angle_alpha   90.00
_cell.angle_beta   90.00
_cell.angle_gamma   90.00
#
_symmetry.space_group_name_H-M   'P 1'
#
loop_
_entity.id
_entity.type
_entity.pdbx_description
1 polymer ?
#
loop_
_entity_poly.entity_id
_entity_poly.type
_entity_poly.pdbx_seq_one_letter_code
_entity_poly.pdbx_strand_id
1 'polypeptide(L)'
;MKDTLDYLGFDHYTGTAADNPASAQSMAARWDTKLQPEDIYYVARHYAQRYPGLPIYVVENGMVTDNAKPRTDGVTRSQYLSDTVFWLQRAKADGIPIIGYNYWSLIDNYEWGSYRPRFGLYSVDAVNDPALRRVPTDAVQTYTQITRDGGTSPAYRPVIPAAKCSTTVGKESCAPLDVNGPTVALR
;
A
#
# COMPACT_ATOMS: atom_id res chain seq x y z
N MET A 1 17.65 10.97 16.84
CA MET A 1 16.53 10.64 15.94
C MET A 1 15.22 11.22 16.44
N LYS A 2 14.76 10.92 17.66
CA LYS A 2 13.49 11.49 18.15
C LYS A 2 13.50 13.03 18.21
N ASP A 3 14.62 13.63 18.59
CA ASP A 3 14.73 15.11 18.70
C ASP A 3 15.21 15.78 17.40
N THR A 4 15.26 15.05 16.29
CA THR A 4 15.74 15.55 14.99
C THR A 4 14.75 15.33 13.85
N LEU A 5 13.59 14.74 14.13
CA LEU A 5 12.57 14.39 13.14
C LEU A 5 11.21 14.91 13.58
N ASP A 6 10.50 15.58 12.68
CA ASP A 6 9.12 16.04 12.94
C ASP A 6 8.10 14.90 12.77
N TYR A 7 8.43 13.90 11.94
CA TYR A 7 7.67 12.68 11.72
C TYR A 7 8.57 11.58 11.17
N LEU A 8 8.10 10.34 11.21
CA LEU A 8 8.73 9.20 10.55
C LEU A 8 7.99 8.87 9.26
N GLY A 9 8.70 9.05 8.14
CA GLY A 9 8.25 8.64 6.82
C GLY A 9 8.74 7.23 6.49
N PHE A 10 7.90 6.40 5.86
CA PHE A 10 8.36 5.12 5.29
C PHE A 10 7.65 4.77 3.98
N ASP A 11 8.36 4.01 3.16
CA ASP A 11 7.85 3.39 1.93
C ASP A 11 7.52 1.93 2.19
N HIS A 12 6.37 1.46 1.71
CA HIS A 12 5.94 0.09 1.90
C HIS A 12 5.10 -0.42 0.73
N TYR A 13 5.54 -1.51 0.10
CA TYR A 13 4.91 -2.06 -1.10
C TYR A 13 4.49 -3.52 -0.93
N THR A 14 5.35 -4.33 -0.32
CA THR A 14 5.11 -5.75 -0.11
C THR A 14 5.76 -6.15 1.20
N GLY A 15 5.04 -6.95 1.99
CA GLY A 15 5.64 -7.67 3.09
C GLY A 15 6.46 -8.84 2.58
N THR A 16 7.33 -9.34 3.44
CA THR A 16 7.81 -10.72 3.35
C THR A 16 6.91 -11.52 4.30
N ALA A 17 6.49 -12.74 3.97
CA ALA A 17 5.78 -13.60 4.94
C ALA A 17 6.28 -15.04 4.89
N ALA A 18 6.03 -15.80 5.96
CA ALA A 18 6.42 -17.21 6.02
C ALA A 18 5.75 -18.06 4.93
N ASP A 19 4.51 -17.70 4.52
CA ASP A 19 3.78 -18.29 3.39
C ASP A 19 4.04 -17.55 2.05
N ASN A 20 4.90 -16.54 2.05
CA ASN A 20 5.29 -15.75 0.87
C ASN A 20 6.77 -15.34 0.95
N PRO A 21 7.71 -16.31 0.86
CA PRO A 21 9.14 -16.06 1.08
C PRO A 21 9.83 -15.29 -0.05
N ALA A 22 9.11 -14.93 -1.12
CA ALA A 22 9.69 -14.55 -2.41
C ALA A 22 9.66 -13.04 -2.74
N SER A 23 9.35 -12.13 -1.81
CA SER A 23 9.47 -10.68 -2.09
C SER A 23 10.93 -10.19 -2.27
N ALA A 24 11.91 -11.10 -2.30
CA ALA A 24 13.31 -10.84 -2.59
C ALA A 24 13.76 -11.11 -4.06
N GLN A 25 12.90 -11.52 -5.00
CA GLN A 25 13.38 -12.04 -6.29
C GLN A 25 12.98 -11.23 -7.53
N SER A 26 13.80 -10.25 -7.93
CA SER A 26 13.70 -9.50 -9.21
C SER A 26 12.41 -8.68 -9.42
N MET A 27 12.49 -7.65 -10.27
CA MET A 27 11.30 -6.87 -10.67
C MET A 27 10.23 -7.76 -11.31
N ALA A 28 10.64 -8.84 -11.97
CA ALA A 28 9.74 -9.80 -12.61
C ALA A 28 8.89 -10.61 -11.62
N ALA A 29 9.35 -10.87 -10.40
CA ALA A 29 8.50 -11.52 -9.40
C ALA A 29 7.62 -10.53 -8.62
N ARG A 30 7.91 -9.21 -8.66
CA ARG A 30 7.16 -8.24 -7.83
C ARG A 30 5.68 -8.12 -8.21
N TRP A 31 5.32 -8.23 -9.49
CA TRP A 31 3.91 -8.23 -9.93
C TRP A 31 3.22 -9.59 -9.82
N ASP A 32 3.97 -10.69 -9.65
CA ASP A 32 3.39 -12.03 -9.41
C ASP A 32 3.43 -12.43 -7.91
N THR A 33 4.07 -11.62 -7.06
CA THR A 33 4.10 -11.83 -5.61
C THR A 33 2.72 -11.58 -5.02
N LYS A 34 2.31 -12.42 -4.07
CA LYS A 34 1.08 -12.24 -3.30
C LYS A 34 1.11 -10.89 -2.57
N LEU A 35 0.08 -10.09 -2.76
CA LEU A 35 -0.08 -8.80 -2.07
C LEU A 35 -0.46 -9.02 -0.60
N GLN A 36 0.00 -8.11 0.26
CA GLN A 36 -0.16 -8.16 1.72
C GLN A 36 -0.50 -6.76 2.25
N PRO A 37 -1.67 -6.20 1.90
CA PRO A 37 -2.05 -4.85 2.30
C PRO A 37 -2.09 -4.66 3.83
N GLU A 38 -2.31 -5.73 4.59
CA GLU A 38 -2.30 -5.73 6.06
C GLU A 38 -0.92 -5.48 6.67
N ASP A 39 0.18 -5.75 5.94
CA ASP A 39 1.53 -5.58 6.49
C ASP A 39 1.82 -4.12 6.85
N ILE A 40 1.18 -3.17 6.16
CA ILE A 40 1.31 -1.74 6.46
C ILE A 40 0.87 -1.38 7.89
N TYR A 41 -0.15 -2.08 8.42
CA TYR A 41 -0.58 -1.89 9.80
C TYR A 41 0.55 -2.30 10.75
N TYR A 42 1.13 -3.47 10.53
CA TYR A 42 2.16 -3.99 11.42
C TYR A 42 3.43 -3.17 11.36
N VAL A 43 3.84 -2.74 10.17
CA VAL A 43 5.00 -1.85 9.97
C VAL A 43 4.77 -0.50 10.65
N ALA A 44 3.59 0.10 10.50
CA ALA A 44 3.26 1.35 11.19
C ALA A 44 3.26 1.18 12.71
N ARG A 45 2.71 0.07 13.23
CA ARG A 45 2.74 -0.27 14.66
C ARG A 45 4.18 -0.42 15.17
N HIS A 46 5.01 -1.16 14.43
CA HIS A 46 6.41 -1.37 14.76
C HIS A 46 7.16 -0.04 14.90
N TYR A 47 6.99 0.87 13.93
CA TYR A 47 7.62 2.18 13.98
C TYR A 47 7.07 3.07 15.09
N ALA A 48 5.76 3.06 15.34
CA ALA A 48 5.16 3.82 16.43
C ALA A 48 5.65 3.35 17.81
N GLN A 49 5.84 2.04 18.00
CA GLN A 49 6.41 1.48 19.24
C GLN A 49 7.90 1.78 19.38
N ARG A 50 8.65 1.70 18.27
CA ARG A 50 10.09 1.94 18.26
C ARG A 50 10.44 3.42 18.45
N TYR A 51 9.60 4.32 17.96
CA TYR A 51 9.80 5.77 18.02
C TYR A 51 8.57 6.49 18.60
N PRO A 52 8.27 6.28 19.89
CA PRO A 52 7.04 6.78 20.51
C PRO A 52 6.97 8.31 20.48
N GLY A 53 5.83 8.84 20.07
CA GLY A 53 5.56 10.28 19.96
C GLY A 53 5.90 10.88 18.60
N LEU A 54 6.52 10.13 17.69
CA LEU A 54 6.65 10.58 16.29
C LEU A 54 5.39 10.23 15.50
N PRO A 55 4.79 11.19 14.78
CA PRO A 55 3.79 10.91 13.77
C PRO A 55 4.32 10.00 12.66
N ILE A 56 3.42 9.24 12.04
CA ILE A 56 3.73 8.30 10.97
C ILE A 56 3.14 8.82 9.66
N TYR A 57 3.98 8.89 8.63
CA TYR A 57 3.59 9.25 7.27
C TYR A 57 3.97 8.14 6.31
N VAL A 58 3.00 7.57 5.59
CA VAL A 58 3.29 6.61 4.51
C VAL A 58 3.67 7.41 3.26
N VAL A 59 4.95 7.41 2.93
CA VAL A 59 5.52 8.25 1.85
C VAL A 59 5.29 7.61 0.49
N GLU A 60 5.44 6.29 0.40
CA GLU A 60 5.10 5.54 -0.81
C GLU A 60 4.39 4.22 -0.47
N ASN A 61 3.32 3.95 -1.20
CA ASN A 61 2.67 2.64 -1.26
C ASN A 61 1.93 2.50 -2.59
N GLY A 62 2.03 1.34 -3.23
CA GLY A 62 1.43 1.15 -4.54
C GLY A 62 1.40 -0.30 -5.00
N MET A 63 0.69 -0.53 -6.11
CA MET A 63 0.59 -1.85 -6.72
C MET A 63 1.21 -1.83 -8.12
N VAL A 64 2.22 -2.69 -8.30
CA VAL A 64 2.90 -2.87 -9.58
C VAL A 64 2.16 -3.89 -10.47
N THR A 65 2.13 -3.64 -11.77
CA THR A 65 1.72 -4.59 -12.80
C THR A 65 2.76 -4.72 -13.92
N ASP A 66 2.74 -5.87 -14.63
CA ASP A 66 3.56 -6.09 -15.83
C ASP A 66 2.94 -5.34 -17.03
N ASN A 67 3.46 -4.17 -17.39
CA ASN A 67 3.00 -3.41 -18.55
C ASN A 67 1.47 -3.16 -18.53
N ALA A 68 0.92 -2.77 -17.38
CA ALA A 68 -0.52 -2.54 -17.19
C ALA A 68 -1.42 -3.76 -17.44
N LYS A 69 -0.86 -4.97 -17.59
CA LYS A 69 -1.64 -6.20 -17.70
C LYS A 69 -2.35 -6.49 -16.38
N PRO A 70 -3.54 -7.12 -16.41
CA PRO A 70 -4.17 -7.67 -15.22
C PRO A 70 -3.23 -8.64 -14.51
N ARG A 71 -3.28 -8.62 -13.17
CA ARG A 71 -2.55 -9.59 -12.35
C ARG A 71 -3.12 -10.99 -12.52
N THR A 72 -2.27 -11.99 -12.34
CA THR A 72 -2.64 -13.42 -12.43
C THR A 72 -3.58 -13.87 -11.31
N ASP A 73 -3.50 -13.23 -10.14
CA ASP A 73 -4.40 -13.44 -8.99
C ASP A 73 -5.71 -12.65 -9.10
N GLY A 74 -5.90 -11.88 -10.17
CA GLY A 74 -7.11 -11.09 -10.42
C GLY A 74 -7.28 -9.86 -9.54
N VAL A 75 -6.34 -9.58 -8.63
CA VAL A 75 -6.44 -8.40 -7.75
C VAL A 75 -6.26 -7.13 -8.57
N THR A 76 -7.15 -6.15 -8.37
CA THR A 76 -7.08 -4.85 -9.05
C THR A 76 -6.40 -3.79 -8.19
N ARG A 77 -6.00 -2.67 -8.83
CA ARG A 77 -5.33 -1.57 -8.14
C ARG A 77 -6.29 -0.91 -7.14
N SER A 78 -7.57 -0.78 -7.50
CA SER A 78 -8.62 -0.31 -6.59
C SER A 78 -8.79 -1.19 -5.35
N GLN A 79 -8.72 -2.51 -5.51
CA GLN A 79 -8.85 -3.44 -4.39
C GLN A 79 -7.66 -3.32 -3.43
N TYR A 80 -6.43 -3.33 -3.96
CA TYR A 80 -5.23 -3.14 -3.14
C TYR A 80 -5.23 -1.80 -2.40
N LEU A 81 -5.59 -0.72 -3.09
CA LEU A 81 -5.69 0.61 -2.50
C LEU A 81 -6.73 0.65 -1.37
N SER A 82 -7.92 0.10 -1.60
CA SER A 82 -9.00 0.09 -0.60
C SER A 82 -8.63 -0.74 0.63
N ASP A 83 -8.03 -1.92 0.44
CA ASP A 83 -7.57 -2.76 1.54
C ASP A 83 -6.45 -2.08 2.34
N THR A 84 -5.47 -1.47 1.67
CA THR A 84 -4.38 -0.76 2.35
C THR A 84 -4.91 0.39 3.20
N VAL A 85 -5.82 1.19 2.65
CA VAL A 85 -6.43 2.31 3.37
C VAL A 85 -7.26 1.81 4.55
N PHE A 86 -8.02 0.72 4.38
CA PHE A 86 -8.73 0.09 5.50
C PHE A 86 -7.77 -0.26 6.64
N TRP A 87 -6.60 -0.87 6.34
CA TRP A 87 -5.62 -1.23 7.36
C TRP A 87 -4.97 -0.02 8.04
N LEU A 88 -4.77 1.08 7.32
CA LEU A 88 -4.34 2.36 7.94
C LEU A 88 -5.42 2.96 8.84
N GLN A 89 -6.71 2.84 8.47
CA GLN A 89 -7.81 3.27 9.32
C GLN A 89 -7.91 2.43 10.60
N ARG A 90 -7.68 1.10 10.50
CA ARG A 90 -7.55 0.21 11.68
C ARG A 90 -6.36 0.61 12.54
N ALA A 91 -5.21 0.89 11.94
CA ALA A 91 -4.00 1.32 12.65
C ALA A 91 -4.25 2.61 13.45
N LYS A 92 -4.86 3.61 12.81
CA LYS A 92 -5.21 4.88 13.46
C LYS A 92 -6.24 4.68 14.58
N ALA A 93 -7.20 3.77 14.41
CA ALA A 93 -8.19 3.44 15.44
C ALA A 93 -7.54 2.80 16.67
N ASP A 94 -6.50 2.02 16.46
CA ASP A 94 -5.71 1.38 17.52
C ASP A 94 -4.66 2.34 18.15
N GLY A 95 -4.72 3.63 17.82
CA GLY A 95 -3.90 4.69 18.44
C GLY A 95 -2.55 4.95 17.75
N ILE A 96 -2.28 4.34 16.60
CA ILE A 96 -1.06 4.62 15.82
C ILE A 96 -1.19 6.02 15.21
N PRO A 97 -0.22 6.94 15.38
CA PRO A 97 -0.35 8.35 15.02
C PRO A 97 -0.14 8.59 13.51
N ILE A 98 -1.01 8.02 12.67
CA ILE A 98 -0.99 8.19 11.21
C ILE A 98 -1.42 9.62 10.85
N ILE A 99 -0.55 10.34 10.14
CA ILE A 99 -0.79 11.72 9.67
C ILE A 99 -0.87 11.88 8.16
N GLY A 100 -0.54 10.84 7.39
CA GLY A 100 -0.61 10.93 5.93
C GLY A 100 -0.35 9.62 5.21
N TYR A 101 -0.84 9.57 3.97
CA TYR A 101 -0.67 8.47 3.03
C TYR A 101 -0.58 9.00 1.60
N ASN A 102 0.50 8.66 0.92
CA ASN A 102 0.71 8.95 -0.49
C ASN A 102 0.67 7.66 -1.30
N TYR A 103 -0.15 7.67 -2.35
CA TYR A 103 -0.15 6.59 -3.33
C TYR A 103 1.01 6.78 -4.32
N TRP A 104 1.84 5.74 -4.45
CA TRP A 104 2.83 5.62 -5.51
C TRP A 104 2.24 4.84 -6.69
N SER A 105 2.02 5.44 -7.85
CA SER A 105 2.37 6.81 -8.25
C SER A 105 1.21 7.52 -8.92
N LEU A 106 1.34 8.84 -9.11
CA LEU A 106 0.33 9.61 -9.83
C LEU A 106 0.20 9.12 -11.29
N ILE A 107 1.32 8.94 -11.98
CA ILE A 107 1.38 8.49 -13.36
C ILE A 107 2.38 7.35 -13.49
N ASP A 108 2.20 6.51 -14.51
CA ASP A 108 3.27 5.63 -14.94
C ASP A 108 4.52 6.45 -15.29
N ASN A 109 5.66 6.01 -14.78
CA ASN A 109 6.94 6.71 -14.90
C ASN A 109 8.06 5.73 -15.27
N TYR A 110 9.30 6.22 -15.27
CA TYR A 110 10.48 5.39 -15.50
C TYR A 110 10.91 4.73 -14.20
N GLU A 111 10.62 3.44 -14.05
CA GLU A 111 10.94 2.65 -12.86
C GLU A 111 12.38 2.11 -12.96
N TRP A 112 13.34 2.98 -12.63
CA TRP A 112 14.75 2.62 -12.35
C TRP A 112 15.41 1.70 -13.39
N GLY A 113 15.26 2.01 -14.68
CA GLY A 113 15.82 1.17 -15.76
C GLY A 113 14.78 0.71 -16.77
N SER A 114 13.49 0.83 -16.45
CA SER A 114 12.43 0.28 -17.31
C SER A 114 11.13 1.07 -17.25
N TYR A 115 10.43 1.16 -18.38
CA TYR A 115 9.02 1.55 -18.43
C TYR A 115 8.07 0.35 -18.30
N ARG A 116 8.58 -0.86 -18.07
CA ARG A 116 7.75 -2.07 -17.98
C ARG A 116 6.90 -2.14 -16.71
N PRO A 117 7.43 -1.88 -15.51
CA PRO A 117 6.64 -1.87 -14.28
C PRO A 117 5.68 -0.68 -14.29
N ARG A 118 4.39 -0.92 -14.05
CA ARG A 118 3.36 0.12 -14.02
C ARG A 118 2.74 0.25 -12.63
N PHE A 119 2.86 1.44 -12.04
CA PHE A 119 2.32 1.78 -10.72
C PHE A 119 1.24 2.86 -10.77
N GLY A 120 1.13 3.59 -11.87
CA GLY A 120 0.39 4.85 -11.92
C GLY A 120 -1.10 4.69 -11.66
N LEU A 121 -1.68 5.70 -11.01
CA LEU A 121 -3.12 5.94 -11.07
C LEU A 121 -3.55 6.27 -12.50
N TYR A 122 -2.70 6.94 -13.26
CA TYR A 122 -2.89 7.16 -14.69
C TYR A 122 -1.82 6.43 -15.50
N SER A 123 -2.28 5.62 -16.46
CA SER A 123 -1.42 4.98 -17.43
C SER A 123 -0.84 6.00 -18.41
N VAL A 124 0.45 5.86 -18.72
CA VAL A 124 1.16 6.71 -19.69
C VAL A 124 2.08 5.85 -20.56
N ASP A 125 1.90 5.93 -21.88
CA ASP A 125 2.83 5.33 -22.84
C ASP A 125 3.97 6.30 -23.16
N ALA A 126 5.00 6.27 -22.32
CA ALA A 126 6.20 7.10 -22.48
C ALA A 126 7.09 6.69 -23.67
N VAL A 127 6.84 5.53 -24.29
CA VAL A 127 7.68 5.00 -25.37
C VAL A 127 7.11 5.33 -26.74
N ASN A 128 5.79 5.17 -26.92
CA ASN A 128 5.16 5.28 -28.24
C ASN A 128 4.18 6.46 -28.36
N ASP A 129 3.75 7.09 -27.27
CA ASP A 129 2.84 8.24 -27.31
C ASP A 129 3.59 9.56 -27.08
N PRO A 130 3.96 10.31 -28.14
CA PRO A 130 4.63 11.61 -27.97
C PRO A 130 3.77 12.66 -27.27
N ALA A 131 2.44 12.47 -27.23
CA ALA A 131 1.53 13.36 -26.51
C ALA A 131 1.49 13.04 -25.00
N LEU A 132 2.08 11.91 -24.57
CA LEU A 132 2.11 11.46 -23.18
C LEU A 132 0.71 11.53 -22.54
N ARG A 133 -0.31 10.97 -23.21
CA ARG A 133 -1.68 11.03 -22.69
C ARG A 133 -1.77 10.24 -21.37
N ARG A 134 -2.51 10.81 -20.41
CA ARG A 134 -2.77 10.19 -19.11
C ARG A 134 -4.15 9.52 -19.18
N VAL A 135 -4.17 8.20 -19.14
CA VAL A 135 -5.42 7.41 -19.17
C VAL A 135 -5.72 6.92 -17.76
N PRO A 136 -6.88 7.24 -17.16
CA PRO A 136 -7.18 6.82 -15.80
C PRO A 136 -7.27 5.29 -15.68
N THR A 137 -6.68 4.73 -14.62
CA THR A 137 -6.89 3.34 -14.20
C THR A 137 -8.16 3.21 -13.33
N ASP A 138 -8.53 1.98 -12.96
CA ASP A 138 -9.62 1.69 -12.01
C ASP A 138 -9.46 2.45 -10.68
N ALA A 139 -8.20 2.63 -10.25
CA ALA A 139 -7.88 3.23 -8.97
C ALA A 139 -8.09 4.75 -8.88
N VAL A 140 -8.24 5.48 -10.01
CA VAL A 140 -8.46 6.94 -9.97
C VAL A 140 -9.74 7.28 -9.23
N GLN A 141 -10.84 6.60 -9.57
CA GLN A 141 -12.13 6.83 -8.94
C GLN A 141 -12.07 6.42 -7.46
N THR A 142 -11.46 5.28 -7.16
CA THR A 142 -11.29 4.78 -5.79
C THR A 142 -10.49 5.76 -4.93
N TYR A 143 -9.33 6.25 -5.40
CA TYR A 143 -8.51 7.19 -4.65
C TYR A 143 -9.23 8.52 -4.46
N THR A 144 -9.94 9.01 -5.49
CA THR A 144 -10.78 10.21 -5.38
C THR A 144 -11.84 10.09 -4.29
N GLN A 145 -12.54 8.95 -4.21
CA GLN A 145 -13.56 8.69 -3.19
C GLN A 145 -12.92 8.59 -1.80
N ILE A 146 -11.84 7.81 -1.66
CA ILE A 146 -11.12 7.66 -0.40
C ILE A 146 -10.63 9.01 0.14
N THR A 147 -10.04 9.86 -0.72
CA THR A 147 -9.57 11.19 -0.31
C THR A 147 -10.73 12.09 0.09
N ARG A 148 -11.85 12.07 -0.65
CA ARG A 148 -13.05 12.86 -0.33
C ARG A 148 -13.65 12.45 1.01
N ASP A 149 -13.73 11.15 1.26
CA ASP A 149 -14.46 10.58 2.40
C ASP A 149 -13.54 10.45 3.62
N GLY A 150 -12.22 10.48 3.43
CA GLY A 150 -11.22 10.30 4.48
C GLY A 150 -10.95 8.83 4.80
N GLY A 151 -11.17 7.93 3.84
CA GLY A 151 -11.01 6.49 4.03
C GLY A 151 -12.02 5.68 3.23
N THR A 152 -12.04 4.38 3.48
CA THR A 152 -13.10 3.48 3.00
C THR A 152 -14.39 3.65 3.81
N SER A 153 -15.51 3.18 3.26
CA SER A 153 -16.79 3.08 3.98
C SER A 153 -16.64 2.27 5.28
N PRO A 154 -17.35 2.61 6.38
CA PRO A 154 -17.36 1.80 7.61
C PRO A 154 -17.79 0.33 7.39
N ALA A 155 -18.58 0.07 6.35
CA ALA A 155 -19.01 -1.27 5.97
C ALA A 155 -17.99 -2.02 5.09
N TYR A 156 -16.94 -1.35 4.60
CA TYR A 156 -15.91 -1.96 3.79
C TYR A 156 -15.16 -3.04 4.58
N ARG A 157 -14.84 -4.14 3.93
CA ARG A 157 -13.98 -5.20 4.47
C ARG A 157 -12.94 -5.59 3.42
N PRO A 158 -11.69 -5.88 3.84
CA PRO A 158 -10.65 -6.31 2.93
C PRO A 158 -11.06 -7.49 2.07
N VAL A 159 -10.67 -7.46 0.80
CA VAL A 159 -10.97 -8.52 -0.18
C VAL A 159 -9.74 -9.38 -0.49
N ILE A 160 -8.54 -8.89 -0.15
CA ILE A 160 -7.28 -9.60 -0.27
C ILE A 160 -7.05 -10.37 1.04
N PRO A 161 -6.95 -11.72 1.00
CA PRO A 161 -6.73 -12.51 2.21
C PRO A 161 -5.37 -12.20 2.86
N ALA A 162 -5.41 -11.87 4.16
CA ALA A 162 -4.21 -11.62 4.94
C ALA A 162 -3.23 -12.82 4.89
N ALA A 163 -1.94 -12.53 4.90
CA ALA A 163 -0.88 -13.50 5.08
C ALA A 163 -0.86 -14.07 6.50
N LYS A 164 -0.28 -15.26 6.65
CA LYS A 164 -0.27 -15.94 7.96
C LYS A 164 0.65 -15.29 8.97
N CYS A 165 1.80 -14.79 8.54
CA CYS A 165 2.75 -14.09 9.41
C CYS A 165 3.74 -13.29 8.56
N SER A 166 3.80 -11.98 8.77
CA SER A 166 4.82 -11.11 8.21
C SER A 166 6.19 -11.43 8.81
N THR A 167 7.16 -11.66 7.95
CA THR A 167 8.58 -11.76 8.30
C THR A 167 9.24 -10.39 8.39
N THR A 168 8.56 -9.30 7.98
CA THR A 168 9.03 -7.92 8.16
C THR A 168 9.03 -7.54 9.64
N VAL A 169 7.95 -7.84 10.37
CA VAL A 169 7.77 -7.50 11.79
C VAL A 169 7.80 -8.72 12.72
N GLY A 170 7.95 -9.93 12.16
CA GLY A 170 8.09 -11.17 12.91
C GLY A 170 6.81 -11.62 13.61
N LYS A 171 6.98 -12.37 14.72
CA LYS A 171 5.90 -13.14 15.39
C LYS A 171 4.68 -12.31 15.79
N GLU A 172 4.82 -11.00 15.95
CA GLU A 172 3.71 -10.10 16.32
C GLU A 172 2.62 -9.96 15.24
N SER A 173 2.91 -10.39 14.01
CA SER A 173 1.96 -10.44 12.90
C SER A 173 1.34 -11.82 12.67
N CYS A 174 1.78 -12.84 13.43
CA CYS A 174 1.30 -14.22 13.26
C CYS A 174 -0.12 -14.43 13.81
N ALA A 175 -0.65 -13.49 14.60
CA ALA A 175 -2.05 -13.46 14.99
C ALA A 175 -2.79 -12.50 14.02
N PRO A 176 -3.77 -12.98 13.23
CA PRO A 176 -4.44 -12.14 12.24
C PRO A 176 -5.21 -11.01 12.92
N LEU A 177 -5.12 -9.81 12.34
CA LEU A 177 -5.91 -8.66 12.79
C LEU A 177 -7.40 -8.91 12.58
N ASP A 178 -8.21 -8.48 13.54
CA ASP A 178 -9.66 -8.52 13.39
C ASP A 178 -10.12 -7.50 12.34
N VAL A 179 -10.56 -8.03 11.20
CA VAL A 179 -11.17 -7.27 10.09
C VAL A 179 -12.50 -6.62 10.47
N ASN A 180 -13.11 -7.00 11.60
CA ASN A 180 -14.34 -6.39 12.11
C ASN A 180 -14.10 -5.33 13.19
N GLY A 181 -12.84 -5.10 13.57
CA GLY A 181 -12.53 -4.06 14.54
C GLY A 181 -12.76 -2.64 14.01
N PRO A 182 -12.69 -1.64 14.89
CA PRO A 182 -13.07 -0.26 14.56
C PRO A 182 -12.11 0.37 13.55
N THR A 183 -12.64 1.15 12.62
CA THR A 183 -11.89 2.02 11.71
C THR A 183 -12.18 3.49 12.04
N VAL A 184 -11.21 4.36 11.81
CA VAL A 184 -11.38 5.82 11.90
C VAL A 184 -10.93 6.50 10.63
N ALA A 185 -11.48 7.67 10.31
CA ALA A 185 -11.08 8.42 9.13
C ALA A 185 -9.61 8.87 9.22
N LEU A 186 -8.90 8.89 8.09
CA LEU A 186 -7.50 9.33 7.99
C LEU A 186 -7.31 10.86 8.00
N ARG A 187 -8.40 11.64 8.05
CA ARG A 187 -8.37 13.11 8.13
C ARG A 187 -7.68 13.65 9.37
#